data_AF-A0A662HT50-F1
#
_entry.id   AF-A0A662HT50-F1
#
_cell.length_a   1.000
_cell.length_b   1.000
_cell.length_c   1.000
_cell.angle_alpha   90.00
_cell.angle_beta   90.00
_cell.angle_gamma   90.00
#
_symmetry.space_group_name_H-M   'P 1'
#
loop_
_entity.id
_entity.type
_entity.pdbx_description
1 polymer ?
#
loop_
_entity_poly.entity_id
_entity_poly.type
_entity_poly.pdbx_seq_one_letter_code
_entity_poly.pdbx_strand_id
1 'polypeptide(L)'
;MVVFAVPSSGVVLGGKLSELAEELKSFLPGFQRVIKEFEEIEVKFCRPLLQCRSEELGERFREMLPVFSFHVVSAVFPVFSNIFLKSDVREVKACLRKLMNFEKEFFEEFKSVLVEKAALYGLDSDSVVKIHAAVIDYDLWIIESVLETGFYGFLRRLSERAEEEVSGLVKYFYSLLYVVMCVDSVLFKNTPYRKDVLEILIDWGSRYAEEVEDYLDTLSLLVSDETYKVLADFYGGLSA
;
A
#
# COMPACT_ATOMS: atom_id res chain seq x y z
N MET A 1 5.73 2.97 -0.98
CA MET A 1 6.51 1.84 -1.53
C MET A 1 6.53 0.72 -0.51
N VAL A 2 6.17 -0.48 -0.98
CA VAL A 2 5.88 -1.78 -0.35
C VAL A 2 5.51 -1.79 1.13
N VAL A 3 4.22 -1.57 1.37
CA VAL A 3 3.58 -1.98 2.61
C VAL A 3 3.20 -3.42 2.40
N PHE A 4 4.07 -4.31 2.86
CA PHE A 4 3.73 -5.72 2.85
C PHE A 4 2.37 -5.89 3.52
N ALA A 5 1.42 -6.45 2.79
CA ALA A 5 0.31 -7.20 3.35
C ALA A 5 0.86 -8.44 4.07
N VAL A 6 1.90 -8.31 4.89
CA VAL A 6 2.28 -9.37 5.79
C VAL A 6 1.35 -9.22 6.98
N PRO A 7 0.42 -10.15 7.17
CA PRO A 7 -0.30 -10.19 8.42
C PRO A 7 0.77 -10.37 9.48
N SER A 8 0.72 -9.50 10.48
CA SER A 8 1.73 -9.41 11.53
C SER A 8 2.16 -10.78 12.07
N SER A 9 3.30 -10.81 12.76
CA SER A 9 3.95 -12.02 13.26
C SER A 9 3.12 -12.93 14.20
N GLY A 10 1.86 -12.60 14.50
CA GLY A 10 0.90 -13.43 15.22
C GLY A 10 -0.13 -14.19 14.36
N VAL A 11 -0.12 -14.06 13.04
CA VAL A 11 -1.15 -14.64 12.18
C VAL A 11 -0.65 -15.96 11.61
N VAL A 12 -1.24 -17.06 12.05
CA VAL A 12 -1.01 -18.38 11.45
C VAL A 12 -1.70 -18.38 10.09
N LEU A 13 -0.97 -17.91 9.07
CA LEU A 13 -1.35 -18.16 7.68
C LEU A 13 -1.02 -19.61 7.35
N GLY A 14 -2.03 -20.43 7.13
CA GLY A 14 -1.82 -21.82 6.73
C GLY A 14 -1.17 -21.94 5.36
N GLY A 15 -0.43 -23.04 5.15
CA GLY A 15 0.03 -23.47 3.83
C GLY A 15 1.02 -22.52 3.16
N LYS A 16 0.80 -22.26 1.87
CA LYS A 16 1.71 -21.54 0.95
C LYS A 16 2.04 -20.11 1.38
N LEU A 17 1.13 -19.45 2.09
CA LEU A 17 1.35 -18.10 2.61
C LEU A 17 2.47 -18.02 3.66
N SER A 18 2.66 -19.08 4.47
CA SER A 18 3.80 -19.17 5.40
C SER A 18 5.12 -19.32 4.66
N GLU A 19 5.15 -20.10 3.57
CA GLU A 19 6.35 -20.31 2.75
C GLU A 19 6.76 -18.99 2.07
N LEU A 20 5.79 -18.26 1.52
CA LEU A 20 5.98 -16.93 0.95
C LEU A 20 6.56 -15.96 2.01
N ALA A 21 6.00 -15.93 3.22
CA ALA A 21 6.51 -15.06 4.28
C ALA A 21 7.98 -15.36 4.66
N GLU A 22 8.39 -16.63 4.68
CA GLU A 22 9.79 -17.01 4.92
C GLU A 22 10.69 -16.67 3.73
N GLU A 23 10.20 -16.85 2.50
CA GLU A 23 10.92 -16.41 1.31
C GLU A 23 11.21 -14.91 1.39
N LEU A 24 10.22 -14.09 1.72
CA LEU A 24 10.36 -12.63 1.82
C LEU A 24 11.46 -12.22 2.81
N LYS A 25 11.48 -12.85 4.00
CA LYS A 25 12.52 -12.61 5.01
C LYS A 25 13.92 -12.96 4.50
N SER A 26 14.04 -13.98 3.65
CA SER A 26 15.33 -14.43 3.13
C SER A 26 16.00 -13.46 2.16
N PHE A 27 15.21 -12.70 1.37
CA PHE A 27 15.75 -11.84 0.32
C PHE A 27 15.63 -10.34 0.59
N LEU A 28 14.86 -9.92 1.60
CA LEU A 28 14.84 -8.54 2.10
C LEU A 28 15.40 -8.41 3.53
N PRO A 29 16.73 -8.17 3.65
CA PRO A 29 17.35 -7.86 4.93
C PRO A 29 16.71 -6.63 5.59
N GLY A 30 16.36 -6.74 6.86
CA GLY A 30 15.69 -5.68 7.62
C GLY A 30 14.16 -5.78 7.63
N PHE A 31 13.56 -6.69 6.84
CA PHE A 31 12.12 -6.84 6.82
C PHE A 31 11.52 -7.25 8.18
N GLN A 32 12.22 -8.07 8.96
CA GLN A 32 11.78 -8.40 10.34
C GLN A 32 11.65 -7.17 11.24
N ARG A 33 12.49 -6.15 11.05
CA ARG A 33 12.39 -4.90 11.79
C ARG A 33 11.13 -4.13 11.39
N VAL A 34 10.80 -4.11 10.09
CA VAL A 34 9.57 -3.49 9.58
C VAL A 34 8.34 -4.13 10.22
N ILE A 35 8.27 -5.46 10.26
CA ILE A 35 7.14 -6.18 10.90
C ILE A 35 6.95 -5.71 12.36
N LYS A 36 8.04 -5.65 13.13
CA LYS A 36 7.99 -5.21 14.52
C LYS A 36 7.53 -3.75 14.66
N GLU A 37 8.07 -2.85 13.84
CA GLU A 37 7.67 -1.43 13.87
C GLU A 37 6.20 -1.26 13.45
N PHE A 38 5.71 -2.06 12.52
CA PHE A 38 4.30 -2.08 12.12
C PHE A 38 3.36 -2.55 13.24
N GLU A 39 3.80 -3.52 14.05
CA GLU A 39 3.05 -3.92 15.25
C GLU A 39 2.94 -2.77 16.27
N GLU A 40 4.03 -2.03 16.47
CA GLU A 40 4.03 -0.86 17.36
C GLU A 40 3.13 0.27 16.81
N ILE A 41 3.18 0.52 15.50
CA ILE A 41 2.30 1.47 14.79
C ILE A 41 0.84 1.06 14.97
N GLU A 42 0.50 -0.21 14.75
CA GLU A 42 -0.86 -0.69 14.92
C GLU A 42 -1.37 -0.47 16.35
N VAL A 43 -0.57 -0.86 17.35
CA VAL A 43 -0.96 -0.69 18.76
C VAL A 43 -1.22 0.79 19.08
N LYS A 44 -0.36 1.68 18.57
CA LYS A 44 -0.42 3.11 18.86
C LYS A 44 -1.53 3.84 18.10
N PHE A 45 -1.82 3.44 16.85
CA PHE A 45 -2.69 4.21 15.95
C PHE A 45 -3.98 3.47 15.59
N CYS A 46 -3.94 2.17 15.29
CA CYS A 46 -5.12 1.43 14.83
C CYS A 46 -6.05 1.07 16.00
N ARG A 47 -5.50 0.57 17.11
CA ARG A 47 -6.32 0.15 18.26
C ARG A 47 -7.16 1.29 18.86
N PRO A 48 -6.62 2.50 19.10
CA PRO A 48 -7.42 3.59 19.65
C PRO A 48 -8.51 4.05 18.67
N LEU A 49 -8.24 4.00 17.37
CA LEU A 49 -9.19 4.36 16.33
C LEU A 49 -10.36 3.37 16.28
N LEU A 50 -10.07 2.06 16.31
CA LEU A 50 -11.07 0.98 16.29
C LEU A 50 -12.03 0.97 17.49
N GLN A 51 -11.65 1.62 18.59
CA GLN A 51 -12.40 1.66 19.84
C GLN A 51 -13.06 3.01 20.13
N CYS A 52 -12.78 4.04 19.33
CA CYS A 52 -13.36 5.37 19.52
C CYS A 52 -14.86 5.40 19.19
N ARG A 53 -15.54 6.48 19.55
CA ARG A 53 -16.94 6.66 19.16
C ARG A 53 -17.02 7.02 17.68
N SER A 54 -18.02 6.52 16.96
CA SER A 54 -18.19 6.77 15.53
C SER A 54 -18.33 8.27 15.22
N GLU A 55 -18.89 9.06 16.14
CA GLU A 55 -18.98 10.53 16.00
C GLU A 55 -17.61 11.23 16.08
N GLU A 56 -16.65 10.66 16.80
CA GLU A 56 -15.28 11.18 16.95
C GLU A 56 -14.32 10.62 15.88
N LEU A 57 -14.73 9.59 15.14
CA LEU A 57 -13.87 8.83 14.24
C LEU A 57 -13.20 9.71 13.19
N GLY A 58 -13.97 10.60 12.55
CA GLY A 58 -13.46 11.47 11.48
C GLY A 58 -12.43 12.49 11.97
N GLU A 59 -12.61 13.04 13.15
CA GLU A 59 -11.64 13.97 13.77
C GLU A 59 -10.37 13.22 14.15
N ARG A 60 -10.51 12.14 14.92
CA ARG A 60 -9.39 11.30 15.37
C ARG A 60 -8.57 10.74 14.21
N PHE A 61 -9.23 10.29 13.14
CA PHE A 61 -8.55 9.79 11.93
C PHE A 61 -7.66 10.88 11.33
N ARG A 62 -8.22 12.08 11.10
CA ARG A 62 -7.48 13.20 10.51
C ARG A 62 -6.34 13.70 11.39
N GLU A 63 -6.54 13.74 12.70
CA GLU A 63 -5.52 14.16 13.66
C GLU A 63 -4.34 13.18 13.71
N MET A 64 -4.62 11.87 13.69
CA MET A 64 -3.59 10.84 13.79
C MET A 64 -2.88 10.57 12.47
N LEU A 65 -3.55 10.77 11.33
CA LEU A 65 -3.03 10.40 10.00
C LEU A 65 -1.62 10.93 9.72
N PRO A 66 -1.27 12.22 9.92
CA PRO A 66 0.08 12.70 9.62
C PRO A 66 1.18 11.98 10.43
N VAL A 67 0.91 11.70 11.70
CA VAL A 67 1.87 11.04 12.59
C VAL A 67 1.95 9.55 12.26
N PHE A 68 0.82 8.91 11.94
CA PHE A 68 0.77 7.56 11.42
C PHE A 68 1.61 7.43 10.13
N SER A 69 1.38 8.28 9.13
CA SER A 69 2.11 8.30 7.86
C SER A 69 3.62 8.44 8.08
N PHE A 70 4.03 9.35 8.97
CA PHE A 70 5.44 9.54 9.32
C PHE A 70 6.08 8.25 9.85
N HIS A 71 5.40 7.53 10.76
CA HIS A 71 5.92 6.30 11.32
C HIS A 71 5.97 5.17 10.29
N VAL A 72 4.96 5.03 9.44
CA VAL A 72 4.98 4.07 8.32
C VAL A 72 6.17 4.32 7.41
N VAL A 73 6.34 5.57 6.94
CA VAL A 73 7.48 5.95 6.09
C VAL A 73 8.80 5.62 6.77
N SER A 74 8.94 6.01 8.03
CA SER A 74 10.18 5.79 8.80
C SER A 74 10.53 4.32 8.94
N ALA A 75 9.51 3.46 9.05
CA ALA A 75 9.71 2.02 9.18
C ALA A 75 10.16 1.38 7.87
N VAL A 76 9.53 1.76 6.75
CA VAL A 76 9.79 1.10 5.47
C VAL A 76 10.97 1.69 4.69
N PHE A 77 11.24 2.99 4.85
CA PHE A 77 12.25 3.72 4.09
C PHE A 77 13.66 3.09 4.12
N PRO A 78 14.18 2.61 5.28
CA PRO A 78 15.51 2.00 5.32
C PRO A 78 15.66 0.78 4.42
N VAL A 79 14.61 -0.07 4.33
CA VAL A 79 14.64 -1.28 3.49
C VAL A 79 14.78 -0.90 2.01
N PHE A 80 14.02 0.09 1.56
CA PHE A 80 14.04 0.51 0.16
C PHE A 80 15.27 1.32 -0.22
N SER A 81 15.70 2.20 0.69
CA SER A 81 16.95 2.94 0.51
C SER A 81 18.11 1.96 0.27
N ASN A 82 18.17 0.87 1.04
CA ASN A 82 19.17 -0.17 0.85
C ASN A 82 19.08 -0.89 -0.52
N ILE A 83 17.88 -1.04 -1.09
CA ILE A 83 17.72 -1.60 -2.44
C ILE A 83 18.30 -0.65 -3.48
N PHE A 84 17.95 0.64 -3.43
CA PHE A 84 18.34 1.61 -4.45
C PHE A 84 19.77 2.17 -4.31
N LEU A 85 20.38 2.03 -3.13
CA LEU A 85 21.78 2.38 -2.90
C LEU A 85 22.77 1.31 -3.41
N LYS A 86 22.29 0.16 -3.90
CA LYS A 86 23.16 -0.86 -4.50
C LYS A 86 23.82 -0.33 -5.76
N SER A 87 25.12 -0.60 -5.90
CA SER A 87 25.92 -0.14 -7.05
C SER A 87 25.59 -0.85 -8.35
N ASP A 88 25.12 -2.11 -8.30
CA ASP A 88 24.76 -2.87 -9.51
C ASP A 88 23.27 -2.76 -9.84
N VAL A 89 22.97 -2.04 -10.93
CA VAL A 89 21.61 -1.88 -11.47
C VAL A 89 20.97 -3.22 -11.80
N ARG A 90 21.73 -4.25 -12.18
CA ARG A 90 21.18 -5.59 -12.46
C ARG A 90 20.64 -6.25 -11.20
N GLU A 91 21.34 -6.10 -10.07
CA GLU A 91 20.88 -6.59 -8.77
C GLU A 91 19.61 -5.86 -8.31
N VAL A 92 19.54 -4.54 -8.51
CA VAL A 92 18.32 -3.76 -8.22
C VAL A 92 17.14 -4.28 -9.03
N LYS A 93 17.30 -4.42 -10.35
CA LYS A 93 16.23 -4.92 -11.23
C LYS A 93 15.82 -6.35 -10.89
N ALA A 94 16.77 -7.23 -10.55
CA ALA A 94 16.46 -8.59 -10.13
C ALA A 94 15.67 -8.62 -8.82
N CYS A 95 16.07 -7.79 -7.84
CA CYS A 95 15.37 -7.66 -6.57
C CYS A 95 13.94 -7.13 -6.74
N LEU A 96 13.76 -6.09 -7.55
CA LEU A 96 12.45 -5.52 -7.86
C LEU A 96 11.53 -6.52 -8.57
N ARG A 97 12.03 -7.27 -9.56
CA ARG A 97 11.24 -8.34 -10.20
C ARG A 97 10.84 -9.44 -9.23
N LYS A 98 11.74 -9.80 -8.32
CA LYS A 98 11.45 -10.77 -7.27
C LYS A 98 10.34 -10.26 -6.35
N LEU A 99 10.39 -9.00 -5.94
CA LEU A 99 9.32 -8.36 -5.15
C LEU A 99 7.98 -8.33 -5.89
N MET A 100 8.00 -7.91 -7.15
CA MET A 100 6.78 -7.86 -7.98
C MET A 100 6.11 -9.23 -8.11
N ASN A 101 6.89 -10.28 -8.34
CA ASN A 101 6.37 -11.64 -8.43
C ASN A 101 5.83 -12.12 -7.08
N PHE A 102 6.54 -11.79 -6.00
CA PHE A 102 6.09 -12.08 -4.63
C PHE A 102 4.75 -11.42 -4.31
N GLU A 103 4.58 -10.12 -4.57
CA GLU A 103 3.32 -9.40 -4.31
C GLU A 103 2.15 -10.02 -5.08
N LYS A 104 2.36 -10.32 -6.38
CA LYS A 104 1.35 -10.97 -7.22
C LYS A 104 0.95 -12.34 -6.66
N GLU A 105 1.92 -13.18 -6.34
CA GLU A 105 1.66 -14.52 -5.80
C GLU A 105 1.04 -14.49 -4.41
N PHE A 106 1.53 -13.62 -3.54
CA PHE A 106 0.99 -13.43 -2.19
C PHE A 106 -0.47 -13.00 -2.26
N PHE A 107 -0.79 -11.98 -3.06
CA PHE A 107 -2.13 -11.45 -3.11
C PHE A 107 -3.15 -12.45 -3.69
N GLU A 108 -2.77 -13.22 -4.72
CA GLU A 108 -3.63 -14.29 -5.25
C GLU A 108 -4.04 -15.31 -4.17
N GLU A 109 -3.10 -15.73 -3.33
CA GLU A 109 -3.39 -16.63 -2.21
C GLU A 109 -4.19 -15.91 -1.11
N PHE A 110 -3.83 -14.67 -0.80
CA PHE A 110 -4.39 -13.89 0.30
C PHE A 110 -5.86 -13.49 0.05
N LYS A 111 -6.28 -13.29 -1.20
CA LYS A 111 -7.69 -13.01 -1.58
C LYS A 111 -8.66 -14.00 -0.95
N SER A 112 -8.38 -15.30 -1.04
CA SER A 112 -9.26 -16.34 -0.50
C SER A 112 -9.41 -16.22 1.02
N VAL A 113 -8.32 -15.89 1.72
CA VAL A 113 -8.30 -15.68 3.16
C VAL A 113 -9.05 -14.41 3.55
N LEU A 114 -8.90 -13.33 2.79
CA LEU A 114 -9.63 -12.08 3.00
C LEU A 114 -11.14 -12.32 2.89
N VAL A 115 -11.58 -13.04 1.85
CA VAL A 115 -13.00 -13.38 1.66
C VAL A 115 -13.54 -14.18 2.84
N GLU A 116 -12.82 -15.23 3.25
CA GLU A 116 -13.21 -16.08 4.39
C GLU A 116 -13.29 -15.25 5.69
N LYS A 117 -12.27 -14.46 5.99
CA LYS A 117 -12.21 -13.66 7.21
C LYS A 117 -13.28 -12.57 7.21
N ALA A 118 -13.47 -11.84 6.12
CA ALA A 118 -14.52 -10.82 6.02
C ALA A 118 -15.91 -11.42 6.29
N ALA A 119 -16.20 -12.59 5.72
CA ALA A 119 -17.47 -13.29 5.94
C ALA A 119 -17.68 -13.70 7.41
N LEU A 120 -16.64 -14.18 8.10
CA LEU A 120 -16.70 -14.52 9.53
C LEU A 120 -17.06 -13.33 10.42
N TYR A 121 -16.64 -12.12 10.01
CA TYR A 121 -16.94 -10.88 10.71
C TYR A 121 -18.23 -10.18 10.20
N GLY A 122 -18.92 -10.77 9.22
CA GLY A 122 -20.14 -10.21 8.63
C GLY A 122 -19.89 -8.90 7.86
N LEU A 123 -18.71 -8.77 7.27
CA LEU A 123 -18.28 -7.62 6.47
C LEU A 123 -18.48 -7.92 4.98
N ASP A 124 -18.54 -6.86 4.17
CA ASP A 124 -18.56 -7.01 2.71
C ASP A 124 -17.18 -7.47 2.21
N SER A 125 -17.11 -8.73 1.76
CA SER A 125 -15.86 -9.33 1.27
C SER A 125 -15.30 -8.59 0.06
N ASP A 126 -16.16 -8.07 -0.83
CA ASP A 126 -15.72 -7.39 -2.04
C ASP A 126 -15.01 -6.07 -1.70
N SER A 127 -15.58 -5.27 -0.80
CA SER A 127 -14.93 -4.07 -0.27
C SER A 127 -13.61 -4.38 0.43
N VAL A 128 -13.56 -5.44 1.26
CA VAL A 128 -12.31 -5.84 1.92
C VAL A 128 -11.25 -6.25 0.90
N VAL A 129 -11.59 -7.03 -0.12
CA VAL A 129 -10.63 -7.40 -1.17
C VAL A 129 -10.19 -6.17 -1.96
N LYS A 130 -11.13 -5.27 -2.30
CA LYS A 130 -10.86 -4.05 -3.05
C LYS A 130 -9.82 -3.16 -2.36
N ILE A 131 -9.97 -2.89 -1.07
CA ILE A 131 -9.03 -2.02 -0.36
C ILE A 131 -7.61 -2.60 -0.28
N HIS A 132 -7.49 -3.93 -0.23
CA HIS A 132 -6.20 -4.61 -0.28
C HIS A 132 -5.61 -4.61 -1.69
N ALA A 133 -6.45 -4.85 -2.72
CA ALA A 133 -6.04 -4.80 -4.12
C ALA A 133 -5.39 -3.46 -4.47
N ALA A 134 -6.03 -2.34 -4.11
CA ALA A 134 -5.50 -1.01 -4.41
C ALA A 134 -4.12 -0.73 -3.76
N VAL A 135 -3.83 -1.30 -2.58
CA VAL A 135 -2.49 -1.20 -1.98
C VAL A 135 -1.46 -2.00 -2.78
N ILE A 136 -1.83 -3.22 -3.19
CA ILE A 136 -0.98 -4.09 -4.02
C ILE A 136 -0.73 -3.45 -5.38
N ASP A 137 -1.76 -2.92 -6.04
CA ASP A 137 -1.66 -2.30 -7.36
C ASP A 137 -0.76 -1.06 -7.32
N TYR A 138 -0.84 -0.25 -6.25
CA TYR A 138 0.12 0.84 -6.03
C TYR A 138 1.57 0.35 -5.97
N ASP A 139 1.83 -0.74 -5.24
CA ASP A 139 3.19 -1.28 -5.11
C ASP A 139 3.71 -1.87 -6.43
N LEU A 140 2.84 -2.58 -7.16
CA LEU A 140 3.14 -3.07 -8.51
C LEU A 140 3.45 -1.93 -9.47
N TRP A 141 2.63 -0.87 -9.46
CA TRP A 141 2.81 0.30 -10.32
C TRP A 141 4.17 0.98 -10.08
N ILE A 142 4.59 1.17 -8.82
CA ILE A 142 5.91 1.75 -8.53
C ILE A 142 7.02 0.84 -9.05
N ILE A 143 6.94 -0.46 -8.77
CA ILE A 143 7.98 -1.41 -9.17
C ILE A 143 8.11 -1.44 -10.69
N GLU A 144 7.00 -1.53 -11.41
CA GLU A 144 6.96 -1.54 -12.88
C GLU A 144 7.52 -0.23 -13.46
N SER A 145 7.08 0.92 -12.93
CA SER A 145 7.58 2.24 -13.35
C SER A 145 9.10 2.40 -13.16
N VAL A 146 9.63 1.89 -12.03
CA VAL A 146 11.07 1.93 -11.75
C VAL A 146 11.85 0.94 -12.63
N LEU A 147 11.29 -0.24 -12.93
CA LEU A 147 11.91 -1.22 -13.81
C LEU A 147 12.04 -0.72 -15.25
N GLU A 148 11.01 -0.03 -15.73
CA GLU A 148 10.93 0.58 -17.06
C GLU A 148 11.88 1.77 -17.17
N THR A 149 11.75 2.73 -16.25
CA THR A 149 12.38 4.05 -16.42
C THR A 149 13.66 4.26 -15.63
N GLY A 150 13.99 3.34 -14.72
CA GLY A 150 15.06 3.48 -13.72
C GLY A 150 14.68 4.42 -12.59
N PHE A 151 15.20 4.20 -11.37
CA PHE A 151 14.82 4.94 -10.17
C PHE A 151 14.93 6.47 -10.31
N TYR A 152 16.08 6.97 -10.79
CA TYR A 152 16.26 8.41 -11.02
C TYR A 152 15.37 8.96 -12.14
N GLY A 153 15.15 8.17 -13.19
CA GLY A 153 14.25 8.55 -14.29
C GLY A 153 12.82 8.67 -13.81
N PHE A 154 12.37 7.72 -12.98
CA PHE A 154 11.05 7.73 -12.36
C PHE A 154 10.86 8.98 -11.50
N LEU A 155 11.76 9.23 -10.55
CA LEU A 155 11.69 10.41 -9.67
C LEU A 155 11.68 11.73 -10.45
N ARG A 156 12.52 11.84 -11.48
CA ARG A 156 12.54 13.04 -12.32
C ARG A 156 11.20 13.27 -13.01
N ARG A 157 10.58 12.23 -13.58
CA ARG A 157 9.28 12.36 -14.25
C ARG A 157 8.17 12.74 -13.30
N LEU A 158 8.14 12.14 -12.10
CA LEU A 158 7.19 12.54 -11.06
C LEU A 158 7.33 14.04 -10.73
N SER A 159 8.57 14.49 -10.49
CA SER A 159 8.83 15.89 -10.14
C SER A 159 8.54 16.88 -11.26
N GLU A 160 8.77 16.51 -12.53
CA GLU A 160 8.63 17.43 -13.66
C GLU A 160 7.22 17.43 -14.26
N ARG A 161 6.47 16.33 -14.13
CA ARG A 161 5.23 16.10 -14.90
C ARG A 161 4.00 15.83 -14.05
N ALA A 162 4.16 15.48 -12.78
CA ALA A 162 3.06 14.93 -11.99
C ALA A 162 3.13 15.29 -10.49
N GLU A 163 3.68 16.46 -10.15
CA GLU A 163 3.89 16.85 -8.75
C GLU A 163 2.56 16.94 -7.98
N GLU A 164 1.52 17.52 -8.59
CA GLU A 164 0.21 17.69 -7.97
C GLU A 164 -0.50 16.34 -7.79
N GLU A 165 -0.46 15.48 -8.81
CA GLU A 165 -1.05 14.14 -8.81
C GLU A 165 -0.38 13.23 -7.79
N VAL A 166 0.95 13.31 -7.66
CA VAL A 166 1.69 12.57 -6.61
C VAL A 166 1.25 13.03 -5.22
N SER A 167 1.08 14.33 -5.01
CA SER A 167 0.61 14.87 -3.72
C SER A 167 -0.79 14.36 -3.37
N GLY A 168 -1.69 14.33 -4.36
CA GLY A 168 -3.03 13.75 -4.25
C GLY A 168 -2.98 12.26 -3.91
N LEU A 169 -2.24 11.47 -4.69
CA LEU A 169 -2.04 10.04 -4.47
C LEU A 169 -1.53 9.75 -3.06
N VAL A 170 -0.48 10.45 -2.62
CA VAL A 170 0.15 10.24 -1.30
C VAL A 170 -0.87 10.39 -0.18
N LYS A 171 -1.73 11.42 -0.24
CA LYS A 171 -2.77 11.66 0.77
C LYS A 171 -3.76 10.50 0.85
N TYR A 172 -4.28 10.04 -0.28
CA TYR A 172 -5.26 8.96 -0.31
C TYR A 172 -4.64 7.61 -0.01
N PHE A 173 -3.43 7.34 -0.50
CA PHE A 173 -2.70 6.12 -0.23
C PHE A 173 -2.46 5.91 1.28
N TYR A 174 -1.99 6.93 2.01
CA TYR A 174 -1.82 6.79 3.46
C TYR A 174 -3.13 6.67 4.23
N SER A 175 -4.21 7.28 3.71
CA SER A 175 -5.55 7.12 4.29
C SER A 175 -6.05 5.68 4.10
N LEU A 176 -5.93 5.14 2.89
CA LEU A 176 -6.23 3.76 2.55
C LEU A 176 -5.42 2.80 3.41
N LEU A 177 -4.12 3.04 3.52
CA LEU A 177 -3.24 2.17 4.29
C LEU A 177 -3.63 2.13 5.78
N TYR A 178 -3.99 3.28 6.35
CA TYR A 178 -4.42 3.32 7.75
C TYR A 178 -5.69 2.50 7.95
N VAL A 179 -6.64 2.57 7.01
CA VAL A 179 -7.84 1.73 7.01
C VAL A 179 -7.48 0.26 6.91
N VAL A 180 -6.65 -0.13 5.93
CA VAL A 180 -6.24 -1.53 5.72
C VAL A 180 -5.58 -2.09 6.98
N MET A 181 -4.66 -1.37 7.62
CA MET A 181 -4.04 -1.81 8.87
C MET A 181 -5.06 -1.98 10.01
N CYS A 182 -6.09 -1.12 10.09
CA CYS A 182 -7.17 -1.28 11.06
C CYS A 182 -8.02 -2.53 10.78
N VAL A 183 -8.36 -2.78 9.51
CA VAL A 183 -9.11 -3.97 9.08
C VAL A 183 -8.31 -5.24 9.39
N ASP A 184 -7.02 -5.27 9.03
CA ASP A 184 -6.12 -6.40 9.31
C ASP A 184 -6.00 -6.71 10.80
N SER A 185 -5.91 -5.66 11.63
CA SER A 185 -5.88 -5.78 13.09
C SER A 185 -7.08 -6.56 13.61
N VAL A 186 -8.26 -6.35 13.03
CA VAL A 186 -9.48 -7.06 13.41
C VAL A 186 -9.50 -8.47 12.81
N LEU A 187 -9.37 -8.59 11.49
CA LEU A 187 -9.55 -9.85 10.76
C LEU A 187 -8.56 -10.93 11.20
N PHE A 188 -7.32 -10.54 11.47
CA PHE A 188 -6.24 -11.49 11.67
C PHE A 188 -5.71 -11.54 13.10
N LYS A 189 -5.87 -10.47 13.89
CA LYS A 189 -5.36 -10.41 15.28
C LYS A 189 -6.45 -10.37 16.33
N ASN A 190 -7.73 -10.42 15.94
CA ASN A 190 -8.87 -10.33 16.84
C ASN A 190 -8.81 -9.08 17.75
N THR A 191 -8.29 -7.97 17.22
CA THR A 191 -8.19 -6.71 17.97
C THR A 191 -9.59 -6.25 18.40
N PRO A 192 -9.82 -5.87 19.67
CA PRO A 192 -11.13 -5.41 20.10
C PRO A 192 -11.52 -4.12 19.36
N TYR A 193 -12.73 -4.10 18.82
CA TYR A 193 -13.23 -3.04 17.95
C TYR A 193 -14.70 -2.76 18.22
N ARG A 194 -15.18 -1.61 17.74
CA ARG A 194 -16.61 -1.34 17.59
C ARG A 194 -17.05 -1.61 16.16
N LYS A 195 -18.17 -2.33 16.02
CA LYS A 195 -18.70 -2.74 14.71
C LYS A 195 -19.02 -1.54 13.81
N ASP A 196 -19.69 -0.52 14.36
CA ASP A 196 -20.04 0.71 13.63
C ASP A 196 -18.79 1.43 13.08
N VAL A 197 -17.72 1.48 13.88
CA VAL A 197 -16.44 2.07 13.45
C VAL A 197 -15.80 1.28 12.32
N LEU A 198 -15.76 -0.05 12.42
CA LEU A 198 -15.16 -0.90 11.38
C LEU A 198 -15.92 -0.81 10.05
N GLU A 199 -17.25 -0.77 10.09
CA GLU A 199 -18.09 -0.58 8.89
C GLU A 199 -17.82 0.76 8.21
N ILE A 200 -17.71 1.85 8.99
CA ILE A 200 -17.36 3.17 8.45
C ILE A 200 -15.96 3.16 7.83
N LEU A 201 -14.98 2.52 8.49
CA LEU A 201 -13.62 2.44 7.97
C LEU A 201 -13.56 1.68 6.64
N ILE A 202 -14.31 0.58 6.49
CA ILE A 202 -14.36 -0.17 5.23
C ILE A 202 -14.97 0.69 4.12
N ASP A 203 -16.07 1.37 4.39
CA ASP A 203 -16.70 2.30 3.43
C ASP A 203 -15.75 3.43 3.02
N TRP A 204 -15.01 4.03 3.97
CA TRP A 204 -13.96 5.00 3.63
C TRP A 204 -12.82 4.38 2.84
N GLY A 205 -12.40 3.17 3.20
CA GLY A 205 -11.37 2.42 2.51
C GLY A 205 -11.73 2.21 1.04
N SER A 206 -12.96 1.79 0.74
CA SER A 206 -13.42 1.57 -0.63
C SER A 206 -13.33 2.85 -1.48
N ARG A 207 -13.66 4.01 -0.91
CA ARG A 207 -13.51 5.32 -1.59
C ARG A 207 -12.05 5.71 -1.76
N TYR A 208 -11.21 5.48 -0.75
CA TYR A 208 -9.78 5.76 -0.87
C TYR A 208 -9.11 4.84 -1.89
N ALA A 209 -9.56 3.60 -2.04
CA ALA A 209 -9.11 2.67 -3.07
C ALA A 209 -9.44 3.21 -4.47
N GLU A 210 -10.67 3.69 -4.69
CA GLU A 210 -11.07 4.34 -5.96
C GLU A 210 -10.19 5.54 -6.29
N GLU A 211 -9.99 6.45 -5.33
CA GLU A 211 -9.11 7.61 -5.54
C GLU A 211 -7.67 7.17 -5.86
N VAL A 212 -7.13 6.17 -5.15
CA VAL A 212 -5.79 5.64 -5.42
C VAL A 212 -5.70 5.09 -6.85
N GLU A 213 -6.67 4.29 -7.28
CA GLU A 213 -6.75 3.75 -8.65
C GLU A 213 -6.80 4.88 -9.69
N ASP A 214 -7.65 5.89 -9.51
CA ASP A 214 -7.78 7.04 -10.42
C ASP A 214 -6.47 7.85 -10.54
N TYR A 215 -5.76 8.06 -9.42
CA TYR A 215 -4.45 8.70 -9.45
C TYR A 215 -3.39 7.83 -10.13
N LEU A 216 -3.38 6.51 -9.90
CA LEU A 216 -2.45 5.59 -10.53
C LEU A 216 -2.64 5.55 -12.05
N ASP A 217 -3.88 5.55 -12.53
CA ASP A 217 -4.20 5.64 -13.95
C ASP A 217 -3.63 6.93 -14.54
N THR A 218 -3.90 8.07 -13.91
CA THR A 218 -3.40 9.38 -14.35
C THR A 218 -1.87 9.41 -14.37
N LEU A 219 -1.23 8.93 -13.30
CA LEU A 219 0.23 8.91 -13.16
C LEU A 219 0.89 7.98 -14.18
N SER A 220 0.26 6.86 -14.51
CA SER A 220 0.75 5.95 -15.56
C SER A 220 0.83 6.64 -16.92
N LEU A 221 -0.13 7.51 -17.24
CA LEU A 221 -0.11 8.33 -18.46
C LEU A 221 1.04 9.37 -18.44
N LEU A 222 1.28 10.01 -17.30
CA LEU A 222 2.26 11.09 -17.16
C LEU A 222 3.72 10.59 -17.08
N VAL A 223 3.93 9.42 -16.47
CA VAL A 223 5.25 8.80 -16.28
C VAL A 223 5.71 8.07 -17.54
N SER A 224 4.81 7.51 -18.34
CA SER A 224 5.17 6.88 -19.62
C SER A 224 5.63 7.92 -20.65
N ASP A 225 6.81 7.73 -21.25
CA ASP A 225 7.34 8.65 -22.25
C ASP A 225 6.58 8.60 -23.59
N GLU A 226 5.98 7.46 -23.92
CA GLU A 226 5.19 7.30 -25.15
C GLU A 226 3.85 8.03 -25.01
N THR A 227 3.13 7.74 -23.93
CA THR A 227 1.82 8.32 -23.66
C THR A 227 1.89 9.82 -23.39
N TYR A 228 2.92 10.27 -22.65
CA TYR A 228 3.12 11.69 -22.37
C TYR A 228 3.35 12.51 -23.65
N LYS A 229 4.13 11.99 -24.61
CA LYS A 229 4.35 12.68 -25.89
C LYS A 229 3.05 12.82 -26.68
N VAL A 230 2.24 11.77 -26.73
CA VAL A 230 0.93 11.81 -27.42
C VAL A 230 0.02 12.87 -26.79
N LEU A 231 -0.04 12.95 -25.46
CA LEU A 231 -0.81 13.98 -24.76
C LEU A 231 -0.26 15.39 -25.00
N ALA A 232 1.05 15.57 -24.91
CA ALA A 232 1.71 16.86 -25.15
C ALA A 232 1.47 17.37 -26.58
N ASP A 233 1.54 16.49 -27.57
CA ASP A 233 1.25 16.83 -28.97
C ASP A 233 -0.24 17.15 -29.18
N PHE A 234 -1.15 16.43 -28.51
CA PHE A 234 -2.59 16.70 -28.59
C PHE A 234 -2.97 18.06 -28.00
N TYR A 235 -2.48 18.38 -26.80
CA TYR A 235 -2.73 19.67 -26.15
C TYR A 235 -1.95 20.83 -26.80
N GLY A 236 -0.73 20.57 -27.28
CA GLY A 236 0.07 21.55 -28.03
C GLY A 236 -0.55 21.89 -29.38
N GLY A 237 -1.16 20.92 -30.07
CA GLY A 237 -1.84 21.12 -31.35
C GLY A 237 -3.19 21.85 -31.26
N LEU A 238 -3.83 21.89 -30.09
CA LEU A 238 -5.05 22.67 -29.83
C LEU A 238 -4.78 24.15 -29.50
N SER A 239 -3.50 24.54 -29.39
CA SER A 239 -3.06 25.90 -29.11
C SER A 239 -2.41 26.62 -30.31
N ALA A 240 -2.49 26.03 -31.51
CA ALA A 240 -2.02 26.59 -32.80
C ALA A 240 -3.19 26.85 -33.75
#